data_AF-A0A965RHY0-F1
#
_entry.id   AF-A0A965RHY0-F1
#
_cell.length_a   1.000
_cell.length_b   1.000
_cell.length_c   1.000
_cell.angle_alpha   90.00
_cell.angle_beta   90.00
_cell.angle_gamma   90.00
#
_symmetry.space_group_name_H-M   'P 1'
#
loop_
_entity.id
_entity.type
_entity.pdbx_description
1 polymer ?
#
loop_
_entity_poly.entity_id
_entity_poly.type
_entity_poly.pdbx_seq_one_letter_code
_entity_poly.pdbx_strand_id
1 'polypeptide(L)'
;MEYPFEKYRSTNRDKEAFLKLLPNVSAALPEYFRALAVAHHSIEQKNMFNQPQGIRQSTGLTSSLNLLMVAMVNDRVIGVNADLAKFIDALRVLVLKWYSFGNELKACVYFGYYYYTHKSASEHEVRQQLEAIRFLVDESARASEDPSLLQLIQPPNSRRWYAAENHIGDKLFALMVQAGDFARVDLPRPAYQVSFKASQMYDLRVPISLTDQEIERPQIGNGKAIVSCPSCGQKCRIDVYKRMEIKCPTCKQVWTQST
;
A
#
# COMPACT_ATOMS: atom_id res chain seq x y z
N MET A 1 -5.23 6.43 19.52
CA MET A 1 -5.02 5.10 18.92
C MET A 1 -3.77 5.24 18.06
N GLU A 2 -2.73 4.46 18.33
CA GLU A 2 -1.45 4.54 17.59
C GLU A 2 -1.57 3.70 16.31
N TYR A 3 -1.31 4.28 15.14
CA TYR A 3 -1.42 3.55 13.87
C TYR A 3 -0.19 2.65 13.65
N PRO A 4 -0.31 1.45 13.06
CA PRO A 4 0.80 0.49 12.96
C PRO A 4 2.04 1.00 12.21
N PHE A 5 1.86 1.98 11.32
CA PHE A 5 2.94 2.60 10.55
C PHE A 5 3.44 3.92 11.16
N GLU A 6 2.91 4.37 12.30
CA GLU A 6 3.21 5.69 12.87
C GLU A 6 4.68 5.87 13.26
N LYS A 7 5.38 4.77 13.55
CA LYS A 7 6.82 4.73 13.85
C LYS A 7 7.70 4.53 12.61
N TYR A 8 7.12 4.38 11.42
CA TYR A 8 7.88 4.19 10.18
C TYR A 8 8.63 5.48 9.80
N ARG A 9 9.96 5.44 9.80
CA ARG A 9 10.82 6.58 9.48
C ARG A 9 11.92 6.15 8.51
N SER A 10 12.20 7.01 7.53
CA SER A 10 13.34 6.86 6.61
C SER A 10 14.51 7.69 7.09
N THR A 11 15.69 7.44 6.54
CA THR A 11 16.91 8.18 6.87
C THR A 11 16.94 9.54 6.18
N ASN A 12 17.77 10.48 6.67
CA ASN A 12 18.01 11.75 5.97
C ASN A 12 18.62 11.53 4.58
N ARG A 13 19.47 10.50 4.42
CA ARG A 13 20.02 10.10 3.12
C ARG A 13 18.92 9.71 2.14
N ASP A 14 17.90 8.98 2.59
CA ASP A 14 16.75 8.65 1.74
C ASP A 14 15.96 9.89 1.35
N LYS A 15 15.84 10.88 2.25
CA LYS A 15 15.17 12.16 1.96
C LYS A 15 15.91 12.94 0.89
N GLU A 16 17.23 13.07 1.02
CA GLU A 16 18.06 13.75 0.01
C GLU A 16 18.00 13.03 -1.35
N ALA A 17 18.10 11.70 -1.35
CA ALA A 17 17.95 10.89 -2.56
C ALA A 17 16.55 11.06 -3.17
N PHE A 18 15.50 11.14 -2.36
CA PHE A 18 14.14 11.38 -2.81
C PHE A 18 13.97 12.73 -3.52
N LEU A 19 14.45 13.81 -2.90
CA LEU A 19 14.40 15.15 -3.51
C LEU A 19 15.21 15.22 -4.81
N LYS A 20 16.31 14.47 -4.90
CA LYS A 20 17.19 14.47 -6.07
C LYS A 20 16.67 13.61 -7.22
N LEU A 21 16.21 12.39 -6.92
CA LEU A 21 15.80 11.40 -7.93
C LEU A 21 14.36 11.58 -8.38
N LEU A 22 13.51 12.22 -7.55
CA LEU A 22 12.09 12.41 -7.80
C LEU A 22 11.71 13.91 -7.68
N PRO A 23 12.31 14.80 -8.51
CA PRO A 23 12.14 16.24 -8.38
C PRO A 23 10.69 16.68 -8.60
N ASN A 24 9.98 16.14 -9.59
CA ASN A 24 8.60 16.53 -9.88
C ASN A 24 7.65 16.04 -8.77
N VAL A 25 7.84 14.80 -8.30
CA VAL A 25 7.04 14.19 -7.22
C VAL A 25 7.29 14.95 -5.92
N SER A 26 8.53 15.32 -5.64
CA SER A 26 8.87 16.12 -4.45
C SER A 26 8.23 17.50 -4.46
N ALA A 27 8.02 18.09 -5.64
CA ALA A 27 7.32 19.37 -5.79
C ALA A 27 5.80 19.23 -5.64
N ALA A 28 5.21 18.12 -6.09
CA ALA A 28 3.76 17.90 -6.07
C ALA A 28 3.23 17.35 -4.73
N LEU A 29 4.02 16.51 -4.04
CA LEU A 29 3.61 15.85 -2.79
C LEU A 29 3.15 16.78 -1.67
N PRO A 30 3.81 17.94 -1.40
CA PRO A 30 3.39 18.84 -0.32
C PRO A 30 1.92 19.27 -0.45
N GLU A 31 1.50 19.62 -1.67
CA GLU A 31 0.14 20.09 -1.94
C GLU A 31 -0.88 18.95 -1.82
N TYR A 32 -0.55 17.76 -2.31
CA TYR A 32 -1.39 16.58 -2.13
C TYR A 32 -1.53 16.20 -0.65
N PHE A 33 -0.44 16.22 0.12
CA PHE A 33 -0.48 16.00 1.57
C PHE A 33 -1.35 17.01 2.30
N ARG A 34 -1.22 18.30 1.94
CA ARG A 34 -2.04 19.37 2.48
C ARG A 34 -3.53 19.13 2.18
N ALA A 35 -3.88 18.76 0.95
CA ALA A 35 -5.24 18.45 0.56
C ALA A 35 -5.82 17.24 1.33
N LEU A 36 -5.03 16.18 1.52
CA LEU A 36 -5.42 15.02 2.34
C LEU A 36 -5.65 15.41 3.82
N ALA A 37 -4.78 16.24 4.40
CA ALA A 37 -4.92 16.71 5.78
C ALA A 37 -6.17 17.60 5.98
N VAL A 38 -6.48 18.48 5.01
CA VAL A 38 -7.72 19.27 5.02
C VAL A 38 -8.95 18.38 4.89
N ALA A 39 -8.88 17.35 4.04
CA ALA A 39 -9.96 16.40 3.88
C ALA A 39 -10.19 15.56 5.15
N HIS A 40 -9.11 15.18 5.85
CA HIS A 40 -9.18 14.57 7.18
C HIS A 40 -9.95 15.46 8.16
N HIS A 41 -9.58 16.73 8.25
CA HIS A 41 -10.25 17.65 9.16
C HIS A 41 -11.73 17.84 8.82
N SER A 42 -12.07 17.84 7.52
CA SER A 42 -13.46 17.96 7.07
C SER A 42 -14.33 16.78 7.50
N ILE A 43 -13.81 15.54 7.45
CA ILE A 43 -14.57 14.36 7.91
C ILE A 43 -14.67 14.28 9.43
N GLU A 44 -13.74 14.88 10.18
CA GLU A 44 -13.83 15.02 11.64
C GLU A 44 -14.90 16.04 12.07
N GLN A 45 -15.16 17.05 11.24
CA GLN A 45 -16.18 18.06 11.51
C GLN A 45 -17.58 17.46 11.36
N LYS A 46 -18.18 17.06 12.48
CA LYS A 46 -19.58 16.64 12.53
C LYS A 46 -20.50 17.86 12.61
N ASN A 47 -21.65 17.81 11.94
CA ASN A 47 -22.72 18.79 12.10
C ASN A 47 -23.42 18.62 13.47
N MET A 48 -24.34 19.52 13.81
CA MET A 48 -25.12 19.46 15.07
C MET A 48 -25.92 18.16 15.25
N PHE A 49 -26.12 17.38 14.18
CA PHE A 49 -26.79 16.08 14.18
C PHE A 49 -25.81 14.89 14.16
N ASN A 50 -24.54 15.14 14.48
CA ASN A 50 -23.49 14.13 14.56
C ASN A 50 -23.16 13.45 13.22
N GLN A 51 -23.60 14.02 12.09
CA GLN A 51 -23.25 13.55 10.75
C GLN A 51 -22.01 14.29 10.25
N PRO A 52 -21.12 13.67 9.47
CA PRO A 52 -20.00 14.37 8.86
C PRO A 52 -20.51 15.55 8.03
N GLN A 53 -19.97 16.75 8.24
CA GLN A 53 -20.13 17.81 7.26
C GLN A 53 -19.44 17.29 5.99
N GLY A 54 -20.21 17.15 4.91
CA GLY A 54 -19.70 16.58 3.67
C GLY A 54 -18.36 17.20 3.28
N ILE A 55 -17.48 16.39 2.68
CA ILE A 55 -16.20 16.83 2.13
C ILE A 55 -16.44 18.16 1.40
N ARG A 56 -15.86 19.27 1.88
CA ARG A 56 -15.96 20.55 1.18
C ARG A 56 -15.52 20.30 -0.27
N GLN A 57 -16.38 20.61 -1.23
CA GLN A 57 -16.20 20.29 -2.65
C GLN A 57 -14.94 20.92 -3.31
N SER A 58 -14.14 21.69 -2.57
CA SER A 58 -12.91 22.33 -3.04
C SER A 58 -11.69 22.07 -2.14
N THR A 59 -11.49 20.84 -1.66
CA THR A 59 -10.25 20.47 -0.93
C THR A 59 -8.97 20.57 -1.79
N GLY A 60 -9.10 20.80 -3.10
CA GLY A 60 -7.97 20.73 -4.04
C GLY A 60 -7.43 19.31 -4.22
N LEU A 61 -8.10 18.29 -3.66
CA LEU A 61 -7.64 16.90 -3.64
C LEU A 61 -7.54 16.33 -5.06
N THR A 62 -8.56 16.54 -5.90
CA THR A 62 -8.55 16.07 -7.29
C THR A 62 -7.44 16.74 -8.10
N SER A 63 -7.30 18.07 -8.00
CA SER A 63 -6.25 18.80 -8.74
C SER A 63 -4.85 18.42 -8.28
N SER A 64 -4.63 18.29 -6.97
CA SER A 64 -3.34 17.87 -6.41
C SER A 64 -3.01 16.40 -6.71
N LEU A 65 -4.01 15.52 -6.75
CA LEU A 65 -3.86 14.14 -7.21
C LEU A 65 -3.43 14.10 -8.68
N ASN A 66 -4.09 14.89 -9.55
CA ASN A 66 -3.74 14.99 -10.96
C ASN A 66 -2.28 15.43 -11.16
N LEU A 67 -1.87 16.50 -10.48
CA LEU A 67 -0.48 17.00 -10.50
C LEU A 67 0.52 15.94 -10.01
N LEU A 68 0.19 15.23 -8.92
CA LEU A 68 1.05 14.17 -8.41
C LEU A 68 1.16 13.00 -9.39
N MET A 69 0.07 12.61 -10.05
CA MET A 69 0.09 11.52 -11.03
C MET A 69 0.90 11.88 -12.29
N VAL A 70 0.81 13.12 -12.77
CA VAL A 70 1.70 13.64 -13.83
C VAL A 70 3.17 13.57 -13.38
N ALA A 71 3.46 14.04 -12.18
CA ALA A 71 4.80 14.03 -11.62
C ALA A 71 5.37 12.61 -11.47
N MET A 72 4.56 11.63 -11.07
CA MET A 72 4.94 10.22 -10.96
C MET A 72 5.39 9.63 -12.30
N VAL A 73 4.71 10.00 -13.40
CA VAL A 73 5.09 9.56 -14.74
C VAL A 73 6.36 10.27 -15.21
N ASN A 74 6.46 11.59 -15.00
CA ASN A 74 7.63 12.38 -15.41
C ASN A 74 8.92 11.94 -14.69
N ASP A 75 8.83 11.62 -13.40
CA ASP A 75 9.95 11.06 -12.63
C ASP A 75 10.13 9.54 -12.83
N ARG A 76 9.35 8.93 -13.73
CA ARG A 76 9.40 7.50 -14.06
C ARG A 76 9.24 6.57 -12.86
N VAL A 77 8.48 6.99 -11.83
CA VAL A 77 8.04 6.09 -10.74
C VAL A 77 7.15 4.98 -11.31
N ILE A 78 6.33 5.34 -12.29
CA ILE A 78 5.41 4.43 -12.97
C ILE A 78 5.24 4.85 -14.43
N GLY A 79 4.99 3.90 -15.32
CA GLY A 79 4.64 4.20 -16.71
C GLY A 79 3.16 4.57 -16.84
N VAL A 80 2.83 5.46 -17.78
CA VAL A 80 1.44 5.91 -18.03
C VAL A 80 0.46 4.77 -18.39
N ASN A 81 0.98 3.70 -18.98
CA ASN A 81 0.22 2.51 -19.37
C ASN A 81 0.12 1.46 -18.25
N ALA A 82 0.58 1.76 -17.03
CA ALA A 82 0.41 0.85 -15.91
C ALA A 82 -1.08 0.67 -15.55
N ASP A 83 -1.39 -0.48 -14.97
CA ASP A 83 -2.73 -0.77 -14.49
C ASP A 83 -3.11 0.12 -13.29
N LEU A 84 -4.41 0.30 -13.09
CA LEU A 84 -4.96 1.12 -12.00
C LEU A 84 -4.42 0.69 -10.63
N ALA A 85 -4.29 -0.62 -10.39
CA ALA A 85 -3.82 -1.14 -9.11
C ALA A 85 -2.38 -0.71 -8.82
N LYS A 86 -1.48 -0.75 -9.81
CA LYS A 86 -0.10 -0.27 -9.68
C LYS A 86 -0.02 1.23 -9.46
N PHE A 87 -0.89 2.02 -10.08
CA PHE A 87 -0.94 3.46 -9.82
C PHE A 87 -1.33 3.78 -8.39
N ILE A 88 -2.36 3.12 -7.88
CA ILE A 88 -2.79 3.30 -6.48
C ILE A 88 -1.71 2.79 -5.52
N ASP A 89 -1.05 1.67 -5.84
CA ASP A 89 0.03 1.15 -5.02
C ASP A 89 1.26 2.07 -5.01
N ALA A 90 1.61 2.66 -6.15
CA ALA A 90 2.68 3.66 -6.25
C ALA A 90 2.32 4.93 -5.45
N LEU A 91 1.07 5.41 -5.53
CA LEU A 91 0.58 6.51 -4.68
C LEU A 91 0.71 6.18 -3.20
N ARG A 92 0.27 4.99 -2.77
CA ARG A 92 0.40 4.51 -1.39
C ARG A 92 1.85 4.53 -0.91
N VAL A 93 2.77 4.01 -1.73
CA VAL A 93 4.20 3.97 -1.43
C VAL A 93 4.77 5.38 -1.30
N LEU A 94 4.45 6.29 -2.23
CA LEU A 94 4.92 7.68 -2.16
C LEU A 94 4.36 8.42 -0.95
N VAL A 95 3.09 8.21 -0.62
CA VAL A 95 2.48 8.81 0.57
C VAL A 95 3.18 8.33 1.83
N LEU A 96 3.38 7.02 1.97
CA LEU A 96 4.10 6.46 3.12
C LEU A 96 5.56 6.91 3.17
N LYS A 97 6.24 7.03 2.02
CA LYS A 97 7.62 7.51 1.93
C LYS A 97 7.71 8.97 2.36
N TRP A 98 6.82 9.83 1.88
CA TRP A 98 6.76 11.23 2.28
C TRP A 98 6.50 11.39 3.78
N TYR A 99 5.56 10.63 4.32
CA TYR A 99 5.31 10.57 5.76
C TYR A 99 6.54 10.16 6.57
N SER A 100 7.30 9.18 6.08
CA SER A 100 8.49 8.68 6.75
C SER A 100 9.61 9.73 6.94
N PHE A 101 9.52 10.88 6.24
CA PHE A 101 10.39 12.04 6.41
C PHE A 101 9.92 13.03 7.49
N GLY A 102 8.86 12.71 8.24
CA GLY A 102 8.33 13.52 9.33
C GLY A 102 7.12 14.39 8.96
N ASN A 103 6.46 14.13 7.83
CA ASN A 103 5.27 14.87 7.40
C ASN A 103 3.99 14.42 8.14
N GLU A 104 2.90 15.16 7.98
CA GLU A 104 1.68 15.00 8.79
C GLU A 104 1.03 13.61 8.72
N LEU A 105 0.74 13.03 9.90
CA LEU A 105 0.03 11.75 10.04
C LEU A 105 -1.40 11.81 9.50
N LYS A 106 -2.10 12.95 9.67
CA LYS A 106 -3.50 13.13 9.25
C LYS A 106 -3.71 12.84 7.76
N ALA A 107 -2.76 13.24 6.93
CA ALA A 107 -2.79 12.95 5.49
C ALA A 107 -2.78 11.44 5.21
N CYS A 108 -1.95 10.68 5.93
CA CYS A 108 -1.89 9.22 5.81
C CYS A 108 -3.16 8.54 6.32
N VAL A 109 -3.73 9.04 7.42
CA VAL A 109 -4.98 8.50 7.97
C VAL A 109 -6.12 8.71 6.98
N TYR A 110 -6.23 9.89 6.36
CA TYR A 110 -7.25 10.12 5.33
C TYR A 110 -7.00 9.29 4.07
N PHE A 111 -5.74 9.15 3.64
CA PHE A 111 -5.40 8.23 2.55
C PHE A 111 -5.87 6.80 2.88
N GLY A 112 -5.56 6.31 4.08
CA GLY A 112 -6.01 5.01 4.59
C GLY A 112 -7.53 4.87 4.54
N TYR A 113 -8.24 5.84 5.10
CA TYR A 113 -9.70 5.90 5.06
C TYR A 113 -10.25 5.86 3.64
N TYR A 114 -9.78 6.73 2.75
CA TYR A 114 -10.35 6.86 1.40
C TYR A 114 -10.04 5.66 0.51
N TYR A 115 -8.79 5.21 0.45
CA TYR A 115 -8.38 4.16 -0.48
C TYR A 115 -8.68 2.73 0.00
N TYR A 116 -8.75 2.48 1.32
CA TYR A 116 -9.11 1.17 1.85
C TYR A 116 -10.62 1.05 2.13
N THR A 117 -11.25 2.07 2.72
CA THR A 117 -12.68 1.98 3.08
C THR A 117 -13.59 2.29 1.89
N HIS A 118 -13.26 3.34 1.10
CA HIS A 118 -14.04 3.82 -0.04
C HIS A 118 -13.41 3.44 -1.38
N LYS A 119 -12.91 2.20 -1.46
CA LYS A 119 -12.13 1.68 -2.58
C LYS A 119 -12.74 1.97 -3.95
N SER A 120 -14.02 1.64 -4.17
CA SER A 120 -14.68 1.86 -5.46
C SER A 120 -14.70 3.33 -5.88
N ALA A 121 -14.92 4.25 -4.94
CA ALA A 121 -14.89 5.70 -5.21
C ALA A 121 -13.45 6.17 -5.52
N SER A 122 -12.47 5.72 -4.72
CA SER A 122 -11.07 6.08 -4.94
C SER A 122 -10.51 5.53 -6.27
N GLU A 123 -10.89 4.31 -6.65
CA GLU A 123 -10.51 3.69 -7.91
C GLU A 123 -11.16 4.41 -9.10
N HIS A 124 -12.41 4.86 -8.96
CA HIS A 124 -13.09 5.64 -9.97
C HIS A 124 -12.41 7.00 -10.20
N GLU A 125 -12.09 7.72 -9.12
CA GLU A 125 -11.38 9.00 -9.19
C GLU A 125 -10.03 8.85 -9.87
N VAL A 126 -9.20 7.89 -9.42
CA VAL A 126 -7.88 7.66 -10.03
C VAL A 126 -8.01 7.26 -11.50
N ARG A 127 -9.02 6.46 -11.88
CA ARG A 127 -9.26 6.11 -13.29
C ARG A 127 -9.57 7.34 -14.14
N GLN A 128 -10.45 8.23 -13.67
CA GLN A 128 -10.75 9.48 -14.38
C GLN A 128 -9.49 10.35 -14.53
N GLN A 129 -8.69 10.47 -13.46
CA GLN A 129 -7.44 11.23 -13.52
C GLN A 129 -6.42 10.59 -14.47
N LEU A 130 -6.33 9.26 -14.51
CA LEU A 130 -5.46 8.55 -15.46
C LEU A 130 -5.81 8.84 -16.91
N GLU A 131 -7.11 8.90 -17.24
CA GLU A 131 -7.57 9.27 -18.57
C GLU A 131 -7.20 10.73 -18.90
N ALA A 132 -7.32 11.64 -17.94
CA ALA A 132 -6.98 13.05 -18.12
C ALA A 132 -5.47 13.28 -18.30
N ILE A 133 -4.61 12.64 -17.51
CA ILE A 133 -3.16 12.89 -17.57
C ILE A 133 -2.50 12.31 -18.82
N ARG A 134 -3.11 11.33 -19.50
CA ARG A 134 -2.55 10.73 -20.72
C ARG A 134 -2.24 11.76 -21.80
N PHE A 135 -3.00 12.85 -21.85
CA PHE A 135 -2.77 13.96 -22.77
C PHE A 135 -1.65 14.93 -22.33
N LEU A 136 -1.16 14.80 -21.10
CA LEU A 136 -0.19 15.70 -20.47
C LEU A 136 1.20 15.08 -20.31
N VAL A 137 1.34 13.77 -20.50
CA VAL A 137 2.58 13.02 -20.29
C VAL A 137 2.96 12.24 -21.54
N ASP A 138 4.24 11.86 -21.63
CA ASP A 138 4.73 11.02 -22.72
C ASP A 138 4.08 9.62 -22.66
N GLU A 139 3.32 9.26 -23.69
CA GLU A 139 2.66 7.94 -23.81
C GLU A 139 3.64 6.76 -23.84
N SER A 140 4.89 7.03 -24.22
CA SER A 140 5.97 6.05 -24.25
C SER A 140 6.73 5.92 -22.92
N ALA A 141 6.40 6.77 -21.92
CA ALA A 141 7.06 6.77 -20.63
C ALA A 141 6.95 5.41 -19.93
N ARG A 142 8.11 4.84 -19.59
CA ARG A 142 8.25 3.60 -18.83
C ARG A 142 8.74 3.90 -17.42
N ALA A 143 8.40 3.01 -16.49
CA ALA A 143 8.97 3.04 -15.16
C ALA A 143 10.51 2.92 -15.24
N SER A 144 11.20 3.59 -14.34
CA SER A 144 12.65 3.58 -14.27
C SER A 144 13.17 2.19 -13.88
N GLU A 145 14.27 1.78 -14.51
CA GLU A 145 15.02 0.58 -14.15
C GLU A 145 16.24 0.91 -13.26
N ASP A 146 16.42 2.19 -12.88
CA ASP A 146 17.50 2.62 -11.98
C ASP A 146 17.36 1.93 -10.62
N PRO A 147 18.34 1.09 -10.20
CA PRO A 147 18.30 0.39 -8.93
C PRO A 147 18.15 1.33 -7.72
N SER A 148 18.71 2.55 -7.81
CA SER A 148 18.66 3.54 -6.72
C SER A 148 17.22 4.03 -6.50
N LEU A 149 16.51 4.32 -7.60
CA LEU A 149 15.11 4.71 -7.55
C LEU A 149 14.25 3.54 -7.09
N LEU A 150 14.46 2.34 -7.65
CA LEU A 150 13.71 1.13 -7.27
C LEU A 150 13.87 0.79 -5.79
N GLN A 151 15.07 0.92 -5.23
CA GLN A 151 15.33 0.74 -3.80
C GLN A 151 14.63 1.82 -2.96
N LEU A 152 14.66 3.08 -3.42
CA LEU A 152 14.06 4.21 -2.71
C LEU A 152 12.53 4.07 -2.58
N ILE A 153 11.86 3.58 -3.63
CA ILE A 153 10.41 3.36 -3.69
C ILE A 153 10.02 1.91 -3.38
N GLN A 154 10.93 1.09 -2.86
CA GLN A 154 10.59 -0.27 -2.49
C GLN A 154 9.51 -0.24 -1.39
N PRO A 155 8.37 -0.95 -1.57
CA PRO A 155 7.35 -0.98 -0.54
C PRO A 155 7.88 -1.69 0.71
N PRO A 156 7.47 -1.28 1.92
CA PRO A 156 7.87 -1.92 3.18
C PRO A 156 7.06 -3.19 3.46
N ASN A 157 6.86 -4.00 2.43
CA ASN A 157 6.20 -5.29 2.44
C ASN A 157 6.92 -6.23 1.47
N SER A 158 6.60 -7.52 1.54
CA SER A 158 7.04 -8.51 0.58
C SER A 158 5.95 -8.85 -0.42
N ARG A 159 6.32 -9.59 -1.46
CA ARG A 159 5.37 -10.26 -2.37
C ARG A 159 5.06 -11.70 -1.93
N ARG A 160 5.31 -12.03 -0.67
CA ARG A 160 5.24 -13.39 -0.13
C ARG A 160 4.37 -13.37 1.12
N TRP A 161 3.07 -13.50 0.89
CA TRP A 161 2.05 -13.51 1.92
C TRP A 161 1.58 -14.93 2.20
N TYR A 162 0.86 -15.11 3.30
CA TYR A 162 0.16 -16.35 3.62
C TYR A 162 -1.23 -16.05 4.17
N ALA A 163 -2.17 -16.94 3.87
CA ALA A 163 -3.48 -16.96 4.50
C ALA A 163 -3.47 -17.94 5.69
N ALA A 164 -4.05 -17.50 6.79
CA ALA A 164 -4.34 -18.26 7.99
C ALA A 164 -5.87 -18.29 8.21
N GLU A 165 -6.34 -18.99 9.25
CA GLU A 165 -7.80 -19.13 9.49
C GLU A 165 -8.50 -17.77 9.60
N ASN A 166 -7.89 -16.83 10.35
CA ASN A 166 -8.51 -15.55 10.70
C ASN A 166 -7.67 -14.33 10.31
N HIS A 167 -6.64 -14.47 9.47
CA HIS A 167 -5.83 -13.35 9.02
C HIS A 167 -5.04 -13.65 7.74
N ILE A 168 -4.48 -12.60 7.14
CA ILE A 168 -3.45 -12.67 6.10
C ILE A 168 -2.18 -12.05 6.67
N GLY A 169 -1.04 -12.72 6.55
CA GLY A 169 0.24 -12.26 7.08
C GLY A 169 1.32 -12.16 6.01
N ASP A 170 2.25 -11.22 6.19
CA ASP A 170 3.47 -11.15 5.38
C ASP A 170 4.51 -12.10 5.98
N LYS A 171 5.23 -12.85 5.13
CA LYS A 171 6.26 -13.79 5.62
C LYS A 171 7.53 -13.11 6.07
N LEU A 172 7.90 -11.97 5.46
CA LEU A 172 9.18 -11.30 5.71
C LEU A 172 9.05 -10.07 6.58
N PHE A 173 7.85 -9.49 6.67
CA PHE A 173 7.57 -8.31 7.47
C PHE A 173 6.53 -8.61 8.55
N ALA A 174 6.60 -7.88 9.66
CA ALA A 174 5.62 -7.96 10.75
C ALA A 174 4.31 -7.23 10.37
N LEU A 175 3.66 -7.70 9.30
CA LEU A 175 2.39 -7.18 8.79
C LEU A 175 1.32 -8.26 8.90
N MET A 176 0.14 -7.87 9.37
CA MET A 176 -1.00 -8.77 9.54
C MET A 176 -2.30 -8.00 9.27
N VAL A 177 -3.19 -8.61 8.49
CA VAL A 177 -4.53 -8.11 8.21
C VAL A 177 -5.53 -9.09 8.81
N GLN A 178 -6.35 -8.60 9.75
CA GLN A 178 -7.32 -9.44 10.47
C GLN A 178 -8.51 -9.84 9.58
N ALA A 179 -9.20 -10.90 9.96
CA ALA A 179 -10.51 -11.24 9.39
C ALA A 179 -11.48 -10.05 9.50
N GLY A 180 -12.25 -9.80 8.44
CA GLY A 180 -13.13 -8.63 8.33
C GLY A 180 -12.47 -7.38 7.74
N ASP A 181 -11.14 -7.30 7.73
CA ASP A 181 -10.40 -6.22 7.07
C ASP A 181 -9.96 -6.56 5.64
N PHE A 182 -10.26 -7.77 5.18
CA PHE A 182 -10.07 -8.18 3.79
C PHE A 182 -11.27 -8.96 3.26
N ALA A 183 -11.42 -8.97 1.94
CA ALA A 183 -12.37 -9.82 1.23
C ALA A 183 -11.70 -10.46 0.02
N ARG A 184 -11.96 -11.75 -0.23
CA ARG A 184 -11.56 -12.37 -1.49
C ARG A 184 -12.54 -11.95 -2.59
N VAL A 185 -12.00 -11.58 -3.74
CA VAL A 185 -12.75 -11.15 -4.92
C VAL A 185 -12.24 -11.94 -6.11
N ASP A 186 -13.15 -12.52 -6.89
CA ASP A 186 -12.80 -13.43 -7.98
C ASP A 186 -12.75 -12.73 -9.36
N LEU A 187 -13.25 -11.50 -9.48
CA LEU A 187 -13.32 -10.73 -10.72
C LEU A 187 -12.65 -9.35 -10.59
N PRO A 188 -11.91 -8.87 -11.62
CA PRO A 188 -11.64 -9.53 -12.90
C PRO A 188 -10.60 -10.67 -12.80
N ARG A 189 -9.88 -10.77 -11.67
CA ARG A 189 -8.97 -11.87 -11.33
C ARG A 189 -9.06 -12.18 -9.83
N PRO A 190 -8.83 -13.43 -9.41
CA PRO A 190 -8.77 -13.80 -8.00
C PRO A 190 -7.71 -13.02 -7.22
N ALA A 191 -8.17 -12.29 -6.21
CA ALA A 191 -7.34 -11.47 -5.34
C ALA A 191 -8.03 -11.28 -3.97
N TYR A 192 -7.26 -10.79 -3.01
CA TYR A 192 -7.73 -10.31 -1.73
C TYR A 192 -7.68 -8.79 -1.72
N GLN A 193 -8.82 -8.15 -1.46
CA GLN A 193 -8.92 -6.71 -1.29
C GLN A 193 -8.83 -6.37 0.18
N VAL A 194 -7.89 -5.50 0.54
CA VAL A 194 -7.72 -5.00 1.92
C VAL A 194 -8.55 -3.72 2.07
N SER A 195 -9.27 -3.60 3.18
CA SER A 195 -10.20 -2.49 3.42
C SER A 195 -10.14 -1.85 4.81
N PHE A 196 -9.56 -2.51 5.82
CA PHE A 196 -9.49 -2.03 7.22
C PHE A 196 -10.83 -1.53 7.80
N LYS A 197 -11.96 -2.01 7.26
CA LYS A 197 -13.31 -1.58 7.67
C LYS A 197 -13.65 -1.99 9.09
N ALA A 198 -13.22 -3.18 9.51
CA ALA A 198 -13.56 -3.75 10.81
C ALA A 198 -12.66 -3.16 11.91
N SER A 199 -11.35 -3.08 11.69
CA SER A 199 -10.41 -2.58 12.71
C SER A 199 -10.26 -1.07 12.74
N GLN A 200 -10.46 -0.37 11.61
CA GLN A 200 -10.09 1.04 11.43
C GLN A 200 -8.60 1.34 11.72
N MET A 201 -7.76 0.30 11.78
CA MET A 201 -6.32 0.37 12.05
C MET A 201 -5.56 0.37 10.73
N TYR A 202 -5.65 1.47 9.98
CA TYR A 202 -5.00 1.60 8.67
C TYR A 202 -3.50 1.32 8.77
N ASP A 203 -2.98 0.42 7.92
CA ASP A 203 -1.54 0.20 7.76
C ASP A 203 -1.15 0.39 6.30
N LEU A 204 -0.62 1.59 5.99
CA LEU A 204 -0.19 1.94 4.64
C LEU A 204 0.97 1.08 4.13
N ARG A 205 1.62 0.27 4.98
CA ARG A 205 2.63 -0.71 4.54
C ARG A 205 1.98 -1.87 3.80
N VAL A 206 0.70 -2.17 4.05
CA VAL A 206 -0.04 -3.27 3.43
C VAL A 206 -0.58 -2.85 2.06
N PRO A 207 -0.44 -3.65 0.99
CA PRO A 207 -1.05 -3.34 -0.31
C PRO A 207 -2.58 -3.29 -0.25
N ILE A 208 -3.21 -2.48 -1.10
CA ILE A 208 -4.68 -2.38 -1.19
C ILE A 208 -5.32 -3.63 -1.85
N SER A 209 -4.51 -4.39 -2.60
CA SER A 209 -4.88 -5.69 -3.14
C SER A 209 -3.69 -6.62 -3.14
N LEU A 210 -3.93 -7.89 -2.81
CA LEU A 210 -2.96 -8.98 -2.90
C LEU A 210 -3.50 -10.02 -3.86
N THR A 211 -2.73 -10.40 -4.87
CA THR A 211 -3.18 -11.43 -5.82
C THR A 211 -3.12 -12.83 -5.21
N ASP A 212 -3.91 -13.77 -5.72
CA ASP A 212 -3.83 -15.17 -5.28
C ASP A 212 -2.45 -15.80 -5.51
N GLN A 213 -1.62 -15.25 -6.40
CA GLN A 213 -0.23 -15.70 -6.62
C GLN A 213 0.73 -15.25 -5.51
N GLU A 214 0.41 -14.15 -4.81
CA GLU A 214 1.21 -13.61 -3.73
C GLU A 214 0.87 -14.25 -2.39
N ILE A 215 -0.32 -14.83 -2.25
CA ILE A 215 -0.83 -15.43 -1.02
C ILE A 215 -0.70 -16.96 -1.09
N GLU A 216 0.19 -17.51 -0.27
CA GLU A 216 0.22 -18.96 -0.04
C GLU A 216 -0.90 -19.38 0.92
N ARG A 217 -1.60 -20.46 0.58
CA ARG A 217 -2.45 -21.20 1.53
C ARG A 217 -1.69 -22.43 2.00
N PRO A 218 -1.25 -22.48 3.27
CA PRO A 218 -0.56 -23.65 3.80
C PRO A 218 -1.41 -24.91 3.65
N GLN A 219 -0.80 -26.00 3.20
CA GLN A 219 -1.46 -27.30 3.21
C GLN A 219 -1.30 -27.91 4.60
N ILE A 220 -2.38 -27.92 5.37
CA ILE A 220 -2.40 -28.42 6.74
C ILE A 220 -3.08 -29.80 6.75
N GLY A 221 -2.40 -30.79 7.31
CA GLY A 221 -2.94 -32.15 7.45
C GLY A 221 -2.10 -33.01 8.40
N ASN A 222 -2.75 -33.84 9.21
CA ASN A 222 -2.12 -34.76 10.17
C ASN A 222 -1.07 -34.08 11.09
N GLY A 223 -1.39 -32.88 11.60
CA GLY A 223 -0.49 -32.11 12.49
C GLY A 223 0.75 -31.51 11.79
N LYS A 224 0.86 -31.64 10.47
CA LYS A 224 1.94 -31.05 9.67
C LYS A 224 1.41 -29.97 8.73
N ALA A 225 2.21 -28.93 8.51
CA ALA A 225 1.98 -27.92 7.49
C ALA A 225 3.05 -28.01 6.40
N ILE A 226 2.64 -27.81 5.15
CA ILE A 226 3.55 -27.60 4.03
C ILE A 226 3.46 -26.13 3.62
N VAL A 227 4.59 -25.44 3.70
CA VAL A 227 4.74 -24.02 3.40
C VAL A 227 5.95 -23.78 2.51
N SER A 228 5.91 -22.75 1.68
CA SER A 228 6.96 -22.46 0.71
C SER A 228 7.89 -21.36 1.22
N CYS A 229 9.20 -21.58 1.07
CA CYS A 229 10.20 -20.58 1.43
C CYS A 229 10.02 -19.29 0.62
N PRO A 230 9.98 -18.11 1.27
CA PRO A 230 9.78 -16.83 0.58
C PRO A 230 10.96 -16.45 -0.34
N SER A 231 12.16 -16.97 -0.08
CA SER A 231 13.38 -16.68 -0.85
C SER A 231 13.56 -17.61 -2.06
N CYS A 232 13.56 -18.93 -1.85
CA CYS A 232 13.88 -19.91 -2.91
C CYS A 232 12.70 -20.78 -3.38
N GLY A 233 11.50 -20.63 -2.79
CA GLY A 233 10.33 -21.43 -3.16
C GLY A 233 10.33 -22.89 -2.68
N GLN A 234 11.40 -23.35 -2.01
CA GLN A 234 11.46 -24.71 -1.45
C GLN A 234 10.28 -24.98 -0.50
N LYS A 235 9.56 -26.08 -0.74
CA LYS A 235 8.53 -26.58 0.17
C LYS A 235 9.17 -27.11 1.45
N CYS A 236 8.74 -26.58 2.58
CA CYS A 236 9.19 -26.91 3.92
C CYS A 236 8.03 -27.60 4.65
N ARG A 237 8.27 -28.80 5.17
CA ARG A 237 7.31 -29.55 5.98
C ARG A 237 7.64 -29.33 7.45
N ILE A 238 6.67 -28.81 8.20
CA ILE A 238 6.84 -28.41 9.59
C ILE A 238 5.70 -28.94 10.45
N ASP A 239 5.93 -29.03 11.75
CA ASP A 239 4.87 -29.26 12.74
C ASP A 239 3.99 -28.01 12.88
N VAL A 240 2.68 -28.24 13.00
CA VAL A 240 1.69 -27.16 13.13
C VAL A 240 1.73 -26.62 14.56
N TYR A 241 2.07 -25.35 14.68
CA TYR A 241 1.96 -24.57 15.92
C TYR A 241 1.26 -23.25 15.63
N LYS A 242 0.66 -22.63 16.66
CA LYS A 242 0.01 -21.30 16.54
C LYS A 242 0.96 -20.24 15.95
N ARG A 243 2.25 -20.34 16.28
CA ARG A 243 3.33 -19.51 15.73
C ARG A 243 4.51 -20.42 15.41
N MET A 244 4.89 -20.45 14.13
CA MET A 244 5.94 -21.31 13.60
C MET A 244 7.12 -20.44 13.17
N GLU A 245 8.30 -20.70 13.73
CA GLU A 245 9.55 -20.19 13.19
C GLU A 245 10.14 -21.24 12.26
N ILE A 246 10.34 -20.87 11.00
CA ILE A 246 10.65 -21.81 9.93
C ILE A 246 12.00 -21.43 9.34
N LYS A 247 12.90 -22.41 9.26
CA LYS A 247 14.20 -22.26 8.60
C LYS A 247 14.22 -23.09 7.34
N CYS A 248 14.47 -22.45 6.20
CA CYS A 248 14.59 -23.15 4.92
C CYS A 248 15.81 -24.09 4.95
N PRO A 249 15.67 -25.38 4.61
CA PRO A 249 16.81 -26.29 4.57
C PRO A 249 17.83 -25.92 3.47
N THR A 250 17.35 -25.36 2.36
CA THR A 250 18.15 -25.02 1.17
C THR A 250 18.88 -23.68 1.32
N CYS A 251 18.16 -22.57 1.47
CA CYS A 251 18.76 -21.22 1.49
C CYS A 251 18.98 -20.65 2.90
N LYS A 252 18.64 -21.40 3.95
CA LYS A 252 18.75 -21.00 5.37
C LYS A 252 17.95 -19.76 5.78
N GLN A 253 17.15 -19.18 4.88
CA GLN A 253 16.20 -18.11 5.20
C GLN A 253 15.30 -18.53 6.37
N VAL A 254 15.17 -17.64 7.35
CA VAL A 254 14.27 -17.81 8.49
C VAL A 254 13.08 -16.87 8.32
N TRP A 255 11.89 -17.34 8.67
CA TRP A 255 10.70 -16.51 8.75
C TRP A 255 9.73 -17.04 9.80
N THR A 256 8.77 -16.20 10.20
CA THR A 256 7.71 -16.56 11.14
C THR A 256 6.37 -16.61 10.42
N GLN A 257 5.53 -17.59 10.76
CA GLN A 257 4.19 -17.72 10.23
C GLN A 257 3.21 -18.21 11.32
N SER A 258 2.02 -17.62 11.37
CA SER A 258 0.91 -18.13 12.19
C SER A 258 -0.07 -18.97 11.36
N THR A 259 -0.74 -19.89 12.03
CA THR A 259 -1.86 -20.69 11.48
C THR A 259 -3.20 -20.14 11.91
#